data_AF-A0A180GI89-F1
#
_entry.id   AF-A0A180GI89-F1
#
_cell.length_a   1.000
_cell.length_b   1.000
_cell.length_c   1.000
_cell.angle_alpha   90.00
_cell.angle_beta   90.00
_cell.angle_gamma   90.00
#
_symmetry.space_group_name_H-M   'P 1'
#
loop_
_entity.id
_entity.type
_entity.pdbx_description
1 polymer ?
#
loop_
_entity_poly.entity_id
_entity_poly.type
_entity_poly.pdbx_seq_one_letter_code
_entity_poly.pdbx_strand_id
1 'polypeptide(L)'
;MNPGDDFGKRELSPALRNRFTKIWVPLVSDPKDRFAIYCDCLSRKLKSSTCASFSPAEWAAHIISFSEYYSKSPISAQFSACELSLQDCLAWCGFISSCLTSSLALSFVHGAQMTFLDCLGTAGFGQDLPASHILKLRRSCLSYLHDLANVSLENSEGLSGVTHVDEGLKIVPKAVLLEGKPGVSKARIVEALAKLQENASCHSHKRLQRINLSDQTDLLNLFGADAPVEGGSPGQFEWKDATFLDAPQKGDWDLLDEMNLAPQTALEGLNGCLDY
;
A
#
# COMPACT_ATOMS: atom_id res chain seq x y z
N MET A 1 -0.64 -12.33 -18.26
CA MET A 1 -2.01 -12.55 -17.76
C MET A 1 -1.92 -13.33 -16.47
N ASN A 2 -2.61 -12.87 -15.44
CA ASN A 2 -2.76 -13.66 -14.22
C ASN A 2 -3.66 -14.86 -14.52
N PRO A 3 -3.45 -16.01 -13.85
CA PRO A 3 -4.32 -17.17 -13.98
C PRO A 3 -5.76 -16.80 -13.64
N GLY A 4 -6.75 -17.52 -14.20
CA GLY A 4 -8.17 -17.21 -13.93
C GLY A 4 -8.65 -17.64 -12.54
N ASP A 5 -7.77 -18.22 -11.73
CA ASP A 5 -8.01 -18.46 -10.29
C ASP A 5 -7.82 -17.18 -9.46
N ASP A 6 -7.29 -16.12 -10.08
CA ASP A 6 -7.12 -14.80 -9.46
C ASP A 6 -8.45 -14.01 -9.55
N PHE A 7 -8.87 -13.39 -8.44
CA PHE A 7 -10.21 -12.85 -8.26
C PHE A 7 -10.53 -11.78 -9.33
N GLY A 8 -11.72 -11.88 -9.95
CA GLY A 8 -12.15 -10.97 -11.02
C GLY A 8 -11.53 -11.24 -12.41
N LYS A 9 -10.62 -12.21 -12.56
CA LYS A 9 -10.04 -12.57 -13.87
C LYS A 9 -10.77 -13.74 -14.52
N ARG A 10 -11.15 -13.55 -15.77
CA ARG A 10 -11.80 -14.59 -16.57
C ARG A 10 -10.77 -15.45 -17.27
N GLU A 11 -10.99 -16.76 -17.22
CA GLU A 11 -10.26 -17.68 -18.06
C GLU A 11 -10.50 -17.40 -19.55
N LEU A 12 -9.43 -17.27 -20.34
CA LEU A 12 -9.55 -17.22 -21.79
C LEU A 12 -10.07 -18.55 -22.32
N SER A 13 -10.94 -18.51 -23.34
CA SER A 13 -11.42 -19.73 -23.99
C SER A 13 -10.27 -20.52 -24.64
N PRO A 14 -10.35 -21.87 -24.73
CA PRO A 14 -9.28 -22.68 -25.33
C PRO A 14 -8.92 -22.25 -26.76
N ALA A 15 -9.92 -21.91 -27.57
CA ALA A 15 -9.72 -21.46 -28.95
C ALA A 15 -8.91 -20.15 -29.04
N LEU A 16 -9.14 -19.21 -28.11
CA LEU A 16 -8.40 -17.96 -28.04
C LEU A 16 -7.00 -18.17 -27.46
N ARG A 17 -6.87 -18.98 -26.39
CA ARG A 17 -5.57 -19.34 -25.80
C ARG A 17 -4.62 -20.00 -26.79
N ASN A 18 -5.14 -20.79 -27.73
CA ASN A 18 -4.35 -21.49 -28.73
C ASN A 18 -3.82 -20.58 -29.86
N ARG A 19 -4.30 -19.32 -29.94
CA ARG A 19 -3.78 -18.32 -30.90
C ARG A 19 -2.56 -17.57 -30.37
N PHE A 20 -2.21 -17.75 -29.10
CA PHE A 20 -1.08 -17.07 -28.46
C PHE A 20 0.04 -18.06 -28.11
N THR A 21 1.29 -17.62 -28.26
CA THR A 21 2.43 -18.30 -27.64
C THR A 21 2.39 -18.05 -26.13
N LYS A 22 2.30 -19.12 -25.33
CA LYS A 22 2.28 -19.04 -23.87
C LYS A 22 3.69 -19.09 -23.31
N ILE A 23 4.05 -18.09 -22.52
CA ILE A 23 5.30 -18.07 -21.73
C ILE A 23 4.89 -18.06 -20.27
N TRP A 24 5.35 -19.06 -19.51
CA TRP A 24 5.19 -19.10 -18.07
C TRP A 24 6.26 -18.24 -17.41
N VAL A 25 5.86 -17.37 -16.49
CA VAL A 25 6.77 -16.54 -15.70
C VAL A 25 6.84 -17.13 -14.30
N PRO A 26 8.01 -17.65 -13.86
CA PRO A 26 8.15 -18.20 -12.51
C PRO A 26 8.14 -17.09 -11.46
N LEU A 27 7.76 -17.45 -10.23
CA LEU A 27 7.95 -16.58 -9.07
C LEU A 27 9.45 -16.38 -8.81
N VAL A 28 9.82 -15.17 -8.41
CA VAL A 28 11.20 -14.87 -7.99
C VAL A 28 11.39 -15.38 -6.56
N SER A 29 11.89 -16.61 -6.44
CA SER A 29 12.10 -17.28 -5.14
C SER A 29 13.57 -17.37 -4.74
N ASP A 30 14.52 -17.25 -5.66
CA ASP A 30 15.95 -17.30 -5.33
C ASP A 30 16.34 -16.06 -4.48
N PRO A 31 16.89 -16.25 -3.27
CA PRO A 31 17.38 -15.14 -2.45
C PRO A 31 18.42 -14.27 -3.16
N LYS A 32 19.22 -14.82 -4.08
CA LYS A 32 20.21 -14.04 -4.85
C LYS A 32 19.56 -13.08 -5.82
N ASP A 33 18.50 -13.53 -6.51
CA ASP A 33 17.74 -12.69 -7.43
C ASP A 33 17.01 -11.59 -6.66
N ARG A 34 16.36 -11.95 -5.54
CA ARG A 34 15.71 -10.98 -4.65
C ARG A 34 16.71 -9.93 -4.14
N PHE A 35 17.89 -10.36 -3.69
CA PHE A 35 18.96 -9.47 -3.25
C PHE A 35 19.37 -8.49 -4.36
N ALA A 36 19.60 -8.97 -5.58
CA ALA A 36 19.98 -8.13 -6.72
C ALA A 36 18.89 -7.09 -7.04
N ILE A 37 17.61 -7.51 -7.03
CA ILE A 37 16.46 -6.63 -7.26
C ILE A 37 16.38 -5.55 -6.17
N TYR A 38 16.50 -5.90 -4.89
CA TYR A 38 16.42 -4.94 -3.79
C TYR A 38 17.59 -3.96 -3.82
N CYS A 39 18.81 -4.46 -4.06
CA CYS A 39 20.01 -3.64 -4.17
C CYS A 39 19.87 -2.61 -5.31
N ASP A 40 19.39 -3.03 -6.48
CA ASP A 40 19.13 -2.13 -7.61
C ASP A 40 18.01 -1.11 -7.30
N CYS A 41 16.92 -1.53 -6.66
CA CYS A 41 15.82 -0.65 -6.27
C CYS A 41 16.29 0.48 -5.33
N LEU A 42 17.04 0.11 -4.29
CA LEU A 42 17.64 1.05 -3.34
C LEU A 42 18.66 1.96 -4.05
N SER A 43 19.47 1.40 -4.95
CA SER A 43 20.49 2.17 -5.67
C SER A 43 19.91 3.22 -6.63
N ARG A 44 18.79 2.93 -7.32
CA ARG A 44 18.20 3.82 -8.34
C ARG A 44 17.65 5.10 -7.75
N LYS A 45 17.00 5.03 -6.59
CA LYS A 45 16.35 6.20 -5.96
C LYS A 45 17.33 7.09 -5.16
N LEU A 46 18.48 6.56 -4.76
CA LEU A 46 19.48 7.28 -3.95
C LEU A 46 20.61 7.95 -4.76
N LYS A 47 20.72 7.72 -6.07
CA LYS A 47 21.67 8.46 -6.95
C LYS A 47 21.40 9.97 -7.01
N SER A 48 20.26 10.43 -6.49
CA SER A 48 19.85 11.83 -6.42
C SER A 48 20.38 12.57 -5.18
N SER A 49 20.83 11.85 -4.13
CA SER A 49 21.18 12.41 -2.83
C SER A 49 22.59 12.02 -2.40
N THR A 50 23.43 13.03 -2.16
CA THR A 50 24.82 12.91 -1.68
C THR A 50 24.87 12.43 -0.23
N CYS A 51 24.74 11.13 0.01
CA CYS A 51 24.98 10.54 1.33
C CYS A 51 26.07 9.46 1.21
N ALA A 52 27.31 9.82 1.57
CA ALA A 52 28.52 9.02 1.35
C ALA A 52 28.64 7.76 2.24
N SER A 53 27.67 7.49 3.12
CA SER A 53 27.68 6.38 4.08
C SER A 53 26.61 5.31 3.82
N PHE A 54 25.90 5.36 2.69
CA PHE A 54 24.84 4.41 2.38
C PHE A 54 25.37 3.22 1.56
N SER A 55 25.19 2.00 2.08
CA SER A 55 25.44 0.75 1.33
C SER A 55 24.11 0.08 0.96
N PRO A 56 23.62 0.21 -0.29
CA PRO A 56 22.38 -0.45 -0.73
C PRO A 56 22.43 -1.97 -0.52
N ALA A 57 23.62 -2.57 -0.67
CA ALA A 57 23.85 -4.00 -0.48
C ALA A 57 23.61 -4.45 0.97
N GLU A 58 23.98 -3.61 1.96
CA GLU A 58 23.78 -3.91 3.38
C GLU A 58 22.28 -4.00 3.71
N TRP A 59 21.50 -3.00 3.29
CA TRP A 59 20.07 -2.96 3.55
C TRP A 59 19.29 -4.01 2.77
N ALA A 60 19.70 -4.32 1.54
CA ALA A 60 19.16 -5.46 0.79
C ALA A 60 19.43 -6.78 1.53
N ALA A 61 20.62 -6.97 2.12
CA ALA A 61 20.93 -8.14 2.92
C ALA A 61 20.05 -8.22 4.18
N HIS A 62 19.81 -7.09 4.87
CA HIS A 62 18.94 -7.04 6.04
C HIS A 62 17.49 -7.42 5.71
N ILE A 63 16.95 -6.99 4.56
CA ILE A 63 15.61 -7.40 4.09
C ILE A 63 15.56 -8.92 3.87
N ILE A 64 16.60 -9.50 3.26
CA ILE A 64 16.68 -10.96 3.06
C ILE A 64 16.78 -11.70 4.40
N SER A 65 17.64 -11.25 5.32
CA SER A 65 17.78 -11.85 6.65
C SER A 65 16.47 -11.80 7.44
N PHE A 66 15.75 -10.68 7.37
CA PHE A 66 14.40 -10.56 7.95
C PHE A 66 13.41 -11.52 7.29
N SER A 67 13.40 -11.61 5.96
CA SER A 67 12.52 -12.52 5.22
C SER A 67 12.73 -13.98 5.65
N GLU A 68 13.99 -14.41 5.82
CA GLU A 68 14.32 -15.75 6.31
C GLU A 68 13.97 -15.96 7.78
N TYR A 69 14.20 -14.97 8.64
CA TYR A 69 13.81 -15.03 10.04
C TYR A 69 12.30 -15.20 10.15
N TYR A 70 11.55 -14.39 9.39
CA TYR A 70 10.11 -14.44 9.35
C TYR A 70 9.64 -15.81 8.86
N SER A 71 10.18 -16.37 7.77
CA SER A 71 9.74 -17.68 7.26
C SER A 71 10.04 -18.86 8.18
N LYS A 72 11.07 -18.74 9.03
CA LYS A 72 11.43 -19.77 10.02
C LYS A 72 10.65 -19.65 11.33
N SER A 73 9.86 -18.60 11.52
CA SER A 73 9.09 -18.42 12.76
C SER A 73 8.01 -19.52 12.90
N PRO A 74 7.92 -20.21 14.04
CA PRO A 74 6.93 -21.27 14.23
C PRO A 74 5.49 -20.74 14.25
N ILE A 75 5.33 -19.43 14.48
CA ILE A 75 4.04 -18.76 14.37
C ILE A 75 3.75 -18.55 12.88
N SER A 76 4.65 -17.94 12.10
CA SER A 76 4.46 -17.68 10.65
C SER A 76 4.28 -18.95 9.81
N ALA A 77 4.89 -20.08 10.20
CA ALA A 77 4.71 -21.36 9.54
C ALA A 77 3.27 -21.91 9.62
N GLN A 78 2.45 -21.40 10.53
CA GLN A 78 1.01 -21.73 10.63
C GLN A 78 0.17 -20.93 9.63
N PHE A 79 0.78 -20.01 8.88
CA PHE A 79 0.15 -19.18 7.86
C PHE A 79 0.50 -19.73 6.47
N SER A 80 -0.43 -19.62 5.51
CA SER A 80 -0.11 -19.78 4.08
C SER A 80 0.85 -18.69 3.57
N ALA A 81 1.02 -17.61 4.34
CA ALA A 81 1.95 -16.49 4.10
C ALA A 81 3.28 -16.68 4.87
N CYS A 82 3.91 -17.84 4.71
CA CYS A 82 5.21 -18.16 5.33
C CYS A 82 6.38 -17.38 4.68
N GLU A 83 6.17 -16.78 3.51
CA GLU A 83 7.16 -15.92 2.85
C GLU A 83 6.62 -14.52 2.64
N LEU A 84 7.51 -13.53 2.76
CA LEU A 84 7.22 -12.17 2.34
C LEU A 84 7.14 -12.11 0.81
N SER A 85 6.13 -11.42 0.29
CA SER A 85 5.99 -11.23 -1.14
C SER A 85 7.08 -10.30 -1.69
N LEU A 86 7.41 -10.45 -2.96
CA LEU A 86 8.33 -9.52 -3.65
C LEU A 86 7.76 -8.09 -3.63
N GLN A 87 6.43 -7.95 -3.72
CA GLN A 87 5.75 -6.66 -3.73
C GLN A 87 5.91 -5.91 -2.40
N ASP A 88 5.76 -6.61 -1.28
CA ASP A 88 5.93 -6.02 0.06
C ASP A 88 7.37 -5.58 0.27
N CYS A 89 8.34 -6.40 -0.14
CA CYS A 89 9.76 -6.07 -0.05
C CYS A 89 10.15 -4.89 -0.96
N LEU A 90 9.55 -4.79 -2.16
CA LEU A 90 9.76 -3.65 -3.05
C LEU A 90 9.12 -2.37 -2.52
N ALA A 91 7.94 -2.46 -1.88
CA ALA A 91 7.33 -1.34 -1.17
C ALA A 91 8.23 -0.88 -0.02
N TRP A 92 8.82 -1.81 0.72
CA TRP A 92 9.77 -1.54 1.79
C TRP A 92 11.05 -0.85 1.28
N CYS A 93 11.63 -1.34 0.18
CA CYS A 93 12.75 -0.68 -0.50
C CYS A 93 12.39 0.75 -0.95
N GLY A 94 11.18 0.91 -1.49
CA GLY A 94 10.61 2.20 -1.85
C GLY A 94 10.52 3.14 -0.65
N PHE A 95 10.10 2.62 0.51
CA PHE A 95 9.98 3.38 1.74
C PHE A 95 11.32 3.91 2.23
N ILE A 96 12.30 3.01 2.38
CA ILE A 96 13.66 3.36 2.79
C ILE A 96 14.24 4.46 1.89
N SER A 97 14.01 4.35 0.59
CA SER A 97 14.54 5.30 -0.40
C SER A 97 13.87 6.68 -0.36
N SER A 98 12.64 6.79 0.13
CA SER A 98 11.89 8.05 0.20
C SER A 98 12.16 8.83 1.49
N CYS A 99 12.65 8.16 2.54
CA CYS A 99 12.93 8.74 3.86
C CYS A 99 14.30 9.43 3.93
N LEU A 100 14.53 10.44 3.08
CA LEU A 100 15.83 11.13 2.96
C LEU A 100 16.18 12.05 4.15
N THR A 101 15.23 12.32 5.05
CA THR A 101 15.39 13.25 6.18
C THR A 101 15.51 12.57 7.55
N SER A 102 15.25 11.26 7.64
CA SER A 102 15.30 10.50 8.88
C SER A 102 16.51 9.55 8.90
N SER A 103 16.82 9.00 10.09
CA SER A 103 17.85 7.96 10.19
C SER A 103 17.40 6.76 9.36
N LEU A 104 18.24 6.37 8.42
CA LEU A 104 18.01 5.22 7.54
C LEU A 104 17.68 3.93 8.30
N ALA A 105 18.29 3.75 9.48
CA ALA A 105 18.02 2.63 10.35
C ALA A 105 16.58 2.66 10.91
N LEU A 106 16.06 3.84 11.23
CA LEU A 106 14.64 4.01 11.57
C LEU A 106 13.74 3.83 10.34
N SER A 107 14.15 4.34 9.17
CA SER A 107 13.39 4.15 7.93
C SER A 107 13.26 2.68 7.55
N PHE A 108 14.28 1.88 7.81
CA PHE A 108 14.22 0.43 7.65
C PHE A 108 13.20 -0.19 8.59
N VAL A 109 13.25 0.10 9.89
CA VAL A 109 12.30 -0.46 10.86
C VAL A 109 10.86 -0.03 10.56
N HIS A 110 10.62 1.27 10.40
CA HIS A 110 9.30 1.81 10.11
C HIS A 110 8.76 1.33 8.77
N GLY A 111 9.62 1.21 7.76
CA GLY A 111 9.24 0.67 6.46
C GLY A 111 8.67 -0.73 6.60
N ALA A 112 9.33 -1.62 7.36
CA ALA A 112 8.83 -2.98 7.60
C ALA A 112 7.51 -2.98 8.40
N GLN A 113 7.36 -2.06 9.36
CA GLN A 113 6.11 -1.92 10.10
C GLN A 113 4.95 -1.57 9.17
N MET A 114 5.14 -0.54 8.35
CA MET A 114 4.13 0.02 7.47
C MET A 114 3.77 -0.89 6.30
N THR A 115 4.74 -1.58 5.71
CA THR A 115 4.48 -2.42 4.53
C THR A 115 4.03 -3.82 4.88
N PHE A 116 4.26 -4.27 6.12
CA PHE A 116 4.06 -5.67 6.48
C PHE A 116 3.54 -5.90 7.90
N LEU A 117 4.22 -5.42 8.95
CA LEU A 117 3.86 -5.84 10.33
C LEU A 117 2.50 -5.33 10.80
N ASP A 118 2.08 -4.15 10.33
CA ASP A 118 0.78 -3.59 10.65
C ASP A 118 -0.35 -4.33 9.92
N CYS A 119 -0.04 -4.96 8.79
CA CYS A 119 -0.95 -5.86 8.07
C CYS A 119 -1.12 -7.23 8.75
N LEU A 120 -0.29 -7.60 9.74
CA LEU A 120 -0.49 -8.88 10.44
C LEU A 120 -1.85 -8.89 11.17
N GLY A 121 -2.70 -9.86 10.81
CA GLY A 121 -4.05 -10.03 11.30
C GLY A 121 -5.15 -9.46 10.41
N THR A 122 -4.79 -8.81 9.29
CA THR A 122 -5.76 -8.37 8.25
C THR A 122 -6.07 -9.50 7.27
N ALA A 123 -7.08 -9.31 6.41
CA ALA A 123 -7.43 -10.26 5.36
C ALA A 123 -6.19 -10.63 4.51
N GLY A 124 -5.94 -11.93 4.34
CA GLY A 124 -4.76 -12.46 3.63
C GLY A 124 -3.48 -12.61 4.47
N PHE A 125 -3.41 -12.01 5.67
CA PHE A 125 -2.25 -12.06 6.56
C PHE A 125 -2.61 -12.60 7.96
N GLY A 126 -3.15 -13.81 8.03
CA GLY A 126 -3.41 -14.51 9.30
C GLY A 126 -4.61 -14.00 10.09
N GLN A 127 -5.65 -13.57 9.38
CA GLN A 127 -6.95 -13.20 9.95
C GLN A 127 -7.55 -14.27 10.89
N ASP A 128 -7.25 -15.55 10.65
CA ASP A 128 -7.79 -16.67 11.41
C ASP A 128 -7.07 -16.93 12.75
N LEU A 129 -6.01 -16.18 13.04
CA LEU A 129 -5.20 -16.41 14.25
C LEU A 129 -5.65 -15.58 15.45
N PRO A 130 -5.44 -16.10 16.67
CA PRO A 130 -5.67 -15.33 17.89
C PRO A 130 -4.84 -14.04 17.91
N ALA A 131 -5.46 -12.95 18.35
CA ALA A 131 -4.79 -11.66 18.51
C ALA A 131 -3.50 -11.74 19.36
N SER A 132 -3.45 -12.67 20.33
CA SER A 132 -2.25 -12.92 21.15
C SER A 132 -1.06 -13.44 20.33
N HIS A 133 -1.31 -14.29 19.33
CA HIS A 133 -0.27 -14.81 18.44
C HIS A 133 0.22 -13.73 17.49
N ILE A 134 -0.68 -12.93 16.93
CA ILE A 134 -0.35 -11.78 16.08
C ILE A 134 0.52 -10.78 16.84
N LEU A 135 0.13 -10.42 18.07
CA LEU A 135 0.88 -9.49 18.91
C LEU A 135 2.25 -10.05 19.33
N LYS A 136 2.37 -11.36 19.54
CA LYS A 136 3.65 -12.01 19.85
C LYS A 136 4.56 -12.00 18.64
N LEU A 137 4.04 -12.37 17.46
CA LEU A 137 4.78 -12.35 16.21
C LEU A 137 5.26 -10.93 15.86
N ARG A 138 4.38 -9.93 15.94
CA ARG A 138 4.72 -8.53 15.70
C ARG A 138 5.86 -8.06 16.61
N ARG A 139 5.79 -8.37 17.91
CA ARG A 139 6.86 -8.03 18.87
C ARG A 139 8.18 -8.71 18.55
N SER A 140 8.16 -10.02 18.25
CA SER A 140 9.38 -10.75 17.88
C SER A 140 10.02 -10.20 16.60
N CYS A 141 9.22 -9.90 15.59
CA CYS A 141 9.70 -9.32 14.34
C CYS A 141 10.29 -7.92 14.55
N LEU A 142 9.60 -7.07 15.32
CA LEU A 142 10.08 -5.71 15.62
C LEU A 142 11.41 -5.74 16.37
N SER A 143 11.55 -6.60 17.38
CA SER A 143 12.82 -6.79 18.09
C SER A 143 13.95 -7.18 17.14
N TYR A 144 13.71 -8.14 16.25
CA TYR A 144 14.72 -8.60 15.31
C TYR A 144 15.10 -7.52 14.27
N LEU A 145 14.14 -6.71 13.82
CA LEU A 145 14.40 -5.57 12.93
C LEU A 145 15.27 -4.50 13.61
N HIS A 146 14.99 -4.20 14.88
CA HIS A 146 15.79 -3.28 15.67
C HIS A 146 17.22 -3.77 15.86
N ASP A 147 17.41 -5.07 16.11
CA ASP A 147 18.72 -5.70 16.22
C ASP A 147 19.49 -5.62 14.88
N LEU A 148 18.84 -5.92 13.76
CA LEU A 148 19.43 -5.78 12.41
C LEU A 148 19.82 -4.33 12.08
N ALA A 149 18.98 -3.37 12.47
CA ALA A 149 19.20 -1.96 12.21
C ALA A 149 20.17 -1.30 13.21
N ASN A 150 20.54 -2.01 14.28
CA ASN A 150 21.31 -1.48 15.41
C ASN A 150 20.67 -0.23 16.04
N VAL A 151 19.36 -0.28 16.31
CA VAL A 151 18.57 0.84 16.88
C VAL A 151 17.91 0.39 18.18
N SER A 152 18.06 1.17 19.26
CA SER A 152 17.34 0.94 20.52
C SER A 152 15.83 1.16 20.38
N LEU A 153 15.02 0.28 20.98
CA LEU A 153 13.54 0.35 20.97
C LEU A 153 12.99 1.69 21.52
N GLU A 154 13.65 2.29 22.52
CA GLU A 154 13.24 3.56 23.15
C GLU A 154 13.20 4.74 22.17
N ASN A 155 13.97 4.68 21.07
CA ASN A 155 14.00 5.73 20.05
C ASN A 155 12.90 5.59 18.99
N SER A 156 12.17 4.48 18.94
CA SER A 156 11.11 4.22 17.95
C SER A 156 9.70 4.43 18.52
N GLU A 157 9.49 4.24 19.82
CA GLU A 157 8.17 4.37 20.46
C GLU A 157 7.61 5.81 20.54
N GLY A 158 8.41 6.83 20.19
CA GLY A 158 8.00 8.23 20.22
C GLY A 158 7.03 8.67 19.11
N LEU A 159 6.80 7.84 18.09
CA LEU A 159 5.95 8.16 16.94
C LEU A 159 4.56 7.53 17.10
N SER A 160 3.61 8.29 17.66
CA SER A 160 2.20 7.90 17.79
C SER A 160 1.60 7.41 16.44
N GLY A 161 0.53 6.62 16.47
CA GLY A 161 -0.11 6.07 15.25
C GLY A 161 -0.52 7.11 14.19
N VAL A 162 -0.58 8.40 14.53
CA VAL A 162 -0.82 9.51 13.60
C VAL A 162 0.40 9.75 12.68
N THR A 163 1.61 9.64 13.22
CA THR A 163 2.86 9.85 12.45
C THR A 163 3.14 8.72 11.46
N HIS A 164 2.77 7.49 11.80
CA HIS A 164 2.85 6.32 10.90
C HIS A 164 1.98 6.52 9.65
N VAL A 165 0.77 7.03 9.83
CA VAL A 165 -0.16 7.29 8.72
C VAL A 165 0.34 8.46 7.85
N ASP A 166 0.85 9.54 8.44
CA ASP A 166 1.41 10.68 7.70
C ASP A 166 2.67 10.30 6.90
N GLU A 167 3.55 9.45 7.46
CA GLU A 167 4.68 8.88 6.73
C GLU A 167 4.21 7.96 5.59
N GLY A 168 3.26 7.04 5.86
CA GLY A 168 2.67 6.17 4.83
C GLY A 168 2.09 6.94 3.64
N LEU A 169 1.39 8.05 3.90
CA LEU A 169 0.82 8.94 2.89
C LEU A 169 1.85 9.72 2.06
N LYS A 170 3.06 9.91 2.56
CA LYS A 170 4.13 10.65 1.85
C LYS A 170 5.02 9.76 0.99
N ILE A 171 4.99 8.44 1.21
CA ILE A 171 6.11 7.58 0.84
C ILE A 171 5.78 6.57 -0.28
N VAL A 172 4.52 6.13 -0.38
CA VAL A 172 4.07 5.22 -1.44
C VAL A 172 3.00 5.92 -2.28
N PRO A 173 3.17 6.07 -3.61
CA PRO A 173 2.15 6.62 -4.50
C PRO A 173 1.06 5.56 -4.74
N LYS A 174 0.42 5.09 -3.67
CA LYS A 174 -0.64 4.07 -3.72
C LYS A 174 -1.73 4.46 -2.74
N ALA A 175 -2.94 4.01 -3.04
CA ALA A 175 -4.05 4.13 -2.13
C ALA A 175 -3.75 3.44 -0.77
N VAL A 176 -4.14 4.09 0.32
CA VAL A 176 -3.93 3.59 1.68
C VAL A 176 -5.24 3.02 2.21
N LEU A 177 -5.24 1.73 2.53
CA LEU A 177 -6.38 1.04 3.16
C LEU A 177 -6.24 1.05 4.68
N LEU A 178 -7.27 1.53 5.38
CA LEU A 178 -7.32 1.52 6.84
C LEU A 178 -8.25 0.41 7.35
N GLU A 179 -7.66 -0.71 7.78
CA GLU A 179 -8.39 -1.82 8.39
C GLU A 179 -8.35 -1.76 9.92
N GLY A 180 -9.45 -2.14 10.57
CA GLY A 180 -9.51 -2.18 12.03
C GLY A 180 -10.94 -2.34 12.53
N LYS A 181 -11.08 -2.67 13.82
CA LYS A 181 -12.37 -2.94 14.46
C LYS A 181 -13.40 -1.82 14.20
N PRO A 182 -14.70 -2.14 14.12
CA PRO A 182 -15.74 -1.12 14.09
C PRO A 182 -15.61 -0.16 15.27
N GLY A 183 -15.85 1.13 15.05
CA GLY A 183 -15.86 2.14 16.11
C GLY A 183 -14.51 2.71 16.55
N VAL A 184 -13.36 2.24 16.02
CA VAL A 184 -12.02 2.78 16.37
C VAL A 184 -11.71 4.16 15.74
N SER A 185 -12.73 4.86 15.24
CA SER A 185 -12.63 6.24 14.72
C SER A 185 -11.65 6.43 13.56
N LYS A 186 -11.47 5.42 12.69
CA LYS A 186 -10.60 5.46 11.50
C LYS A 186 -10.80 6.71 10.65
N ALA A 187 -12.06 7.03 10.33
CA ALA A 187 -12.41 8.23 9.58
C ALA A 187 -11.96 9.53 10.29
N ARG A 188 -12.05 9.60 11.62
CA ARG A 188 -11.63 10.80 12.37
C ARG A 188 -10.12 10.99 12.35
N ILE A 189 -9.34 9.92 12.31
CA ILE A 189 -7.87 9.99 12.19
C ILE A 189 -7.51 10.61 10.84
N VAL A 190 -8.15 10.19 9.75
CA VAL A 190 -7.95 10.78 8.41
C VAL A 190 -8.36 12.26 8.38
N GLU A 191 -9.53 12.60 8.94
CA GLU A 191 -9.99 13.99 9.06
C GLU A 191 -9.00 14.87 9.85
N ALA A 192 -8.43 14.35 10.94
CA ALA A 192 -7.44 15.07 11.74
C ALA A 192 -6.12 15.27 10.98
N LEU A 193 -5.65 14.24 10.27
CA LEU A 193 -4.44 14.30 9.45
C LEU A 193 -4.56 15.30 8.30
N ALA A 194 -5.69 15.29 7.59
CA ALA A 194 -5.94 16.26 6.52
C ALA A 194 -5.87 17.70 7.04
N LYS A 195 -6.50 17.98 8.20
CA LYS A 195 -6.44 19.31 8.86
C LYS A 195 -5.02 19.68 9.29
N LEU A 196 -4.22 18.73 9.76
CA LEU A 196 -2.82 18.98 10.13
C LEU A 196 -1.98 19.31 8.90
N GLN A 197 -2.18 18.62 7.78
CA GLN A 197 -1.48 18.92 6.52
C GLN A 197 -1.91 20.24 5.89
N GLU A 198 -3.19 20.58 5.99
CA GLU A 198 -3.73 21.90 5.60
C GLU A 198 -3.02 23.03 6.34
N ASN A 199 -2.81 22.87 7.65
CA ASN A 199 -2.11 23.85 8.48
C ASN A 199 -0.59 23.91 8.24
N ALA A 200 0.03 22.82 7.80
CA ALA A 200 1.48 22.73 7.58
C ALA A 200 1.92 23.18 6.17
N SER A 201 1.03 23.16 5.19
CA SER A 201 1.36 23.42 3.78
C SER A 201 1.13 24.90 3.42
N CYS A 202 2.22 25.66 3.25
CA CYS A 202 2.14 27.08 2.88
C CYS A 202 1.77 27.35 1.41
N HIS A 203 1.59 26.32 0.56
CA HIS A 203 1.46 26.50 -0.90
C HIS A 203 0.30 25.76 -1.60
N SER A 204 -0.56 25.01 -0.89
CA SER A 204 -1.83 24.52 -1.47
C SER A 204 -2.75 23.97 -0.38
N HIS A 205 -4.00 24.42 -0.35
CA HIS A 205 -5.03 23.91 0.55
C HIS A 205 -5.50 22.55 0.04
N LYS A 206 -4.93 21.46 0.58
CA LYS A 206 -5.42 20.10 0.26
C LYS A 206 -6.74 19.83 0.98
N ARG A 207 -7.83 19.72 0.23
CA ARG A 207 -9.16 19.42 0.77
C ARG A 207 -9.32 17.91 0.94
N LEU A 208 -9.95 17.50 2.04
CA LEU A 208 -10.43 16.12 2.21
C LEU A 208 -11.86 15.99 1.69
N GLN A 209 -12.07 15.10 0.73
CA GLN A 209 -13.35 14.74 0.17
C GLN A 209 -13.74 13.34 0.62
N ARG A 210 -14.86 13.22 1.33
CA ARG A 210 -15.36 11.92 1.79
C ARG A 210 -16.42 11.41 0.83
N ILE A 211 -16.20 10.22 0.29
CA ILE A 211 -17.10 9.53 -0.63
C ILE A 211 -17.58 8.28 0.11
N ASN A 212 -18.86 8.27 0.49
CA ASN A 212 -19.46 7.14 1.18
C ASN A 212 -20.00 6.15 0.16
N LEU A 213 -19.53 4.91 0.20
CA LEU A 213 -19.94 3.87 -0.72
C LEU A 213 -21.10 3.04 -0.13
N SER A 214 -21.89 2.48 -1.02
CA SER A 214 -23.06 1.65 -0.70
C SER A 214 -23.33 0.65 -1.81
N ASP A 215 -24.26 -0.27 -1.58
CA ASP A 215 -24.74 -1.26 -2.54
C ASP A 215 -25.39 -0.65 -3.80
N GLN A 216 -25.74 0.63 -3.75
CA GLN A 216 -26.29 1.40 -4.86
C GLN A 216 -25.23 2.26 -5.59
N THR A 217 -23.96 2.17 -5.18
CA THR A 217 -22.89 2.93 -5.84
C THR A 217 -22.60 2.31 -7.21
N ASP A 218 -22.69 3.15 -8.24
CA ASP A 218 -22.40 2.77 -9.63
C ASP A 218 -21.23 3.60 -10.18
N LEU A 219 -20.62 3.13 -11.27
CA LEU A 219 -19.47 3.76 -11.92
C LEU A 219 -19.78 5.19 -12.37
N LEU A 220 -21.02 5.48 -12.79
CA LEU A 220 -21.43 6.82 -13.19
C LEU A 220 -21.38 7.81 -12.02
N ASN A 221 -21.67 7.35 -10.80
CA ASN A 221 -21.61 8.17 -9.59
C ASN A 221 -20.18 8.41 -9.10
N LEU A 222 -19.24 7.53 -9.46
CA LEU A 222 -17.83 7.65 -9.11
C LEU A 222 -17.06 8.45 -10.15
N PHE A 223 -17.16 8.05 -11.43
CA PHE A 223 -16.34 8.60 -12.51
C PHE A 223 -17.02 9.72 -13.27
N GLY A 224 -18.35 9.68 -13.40
CA GLY A 224 -19.09 10.64 -14.19
C GLY A 224 -19.79 10.00 -15.37
N ALA A 225 -20.47 10.83 -16.13
CA ALA A 225 -21.27 10.43 -17.27
C ALA A 225 -21.41 11.58 -18.26
N ASP A 226 -21.82 11.25 -19.48
CA ASP A 226 -22.31 12.26 -20.42
C ASP A 226 -23.64 12.83 -19.89
N ALA A 227 -23.64 14.12 -19.58
CA ALA A 227 -24.79 14.88 -19.10
C ALA A 227 -25.23 15.90 -20.15
N PRO A 228 -26.53 16.22 -20.24
CA PRO A 228 -26.99 17.27 -21.15
C PRO A 228 -26.40 18.63 -20.73
N VAL A 229 -25.96 19.41 -21.71
CA VAL A 229 -25.40 20.75 -21.46
C VAL A 229 -26.51 21.70 -21.01
N GLU A 230 -26.36 22.32 -19.83
CA GLU A 230 -27.32 23.32 -19.34
C GLU A 230 -27.37 24.53 -20.30
N GLY A 231 -28.53 24.74 -20.93
CA GLY A 231 -28.69 25.78 -21.95
C GLY A 231 -28.14 25.44 -23.34
N GLY A 232 -27.71 24.18 -23.56
CA GLY A 232 -27.27 23.68 -24.85
C GLY A 232 -28.41 23.44 -25.85
N SER A 233 -28.05 23.16 -27.10
CA SER A 233 -29.03 22.74 -28.12
C SER A 233 -29.56 21.33 -27.83
N PRO A 234 -30.78 20.97 -28.29
CA PRO A 234 -31.29 19.61 -28.16
C PRO A 234 -30.29 18.58 -28.72
N GLY A 235 -29.97 17.56 -27.92
CA GLY A 235 -29.00 16.51 -28.28
C GLY A 235 -27.54 16.86 -27.98
N GLN A 236 -27.25 17.99 -27.33
CA GLN A 236 -25.92 18.34 -26.88
C GLN A 236 -25.63 17.74 -25.49
N PHE A 237 -24.62 16.88 -25.43
CA PHE A 237 -24.13 16.26 -24.20
C PHE A 237 -22.66 16.62 -24.01
N GLU A 238 -22.24 16.77 -22.77
CA GLU A 238 -20.84 16.90 -22.37
C GLU A 238 -20.52 15.94 -21.24
N TRP A 239 -19.29 15.47 -21.21
CA TRP A 239 -18.80 14.66 -20.12
C TRP A 239 -18.76 15.51 -18.84
N LYS A 240 -19.39 15.00 -17.78
CA LYS A 240 -19.36 15.60 -16.46
C LYS A 240 -18.68 14.66 -15.48
N ASP A 241 -17.50 15.07 -15.02
CA ASP A 241 -16.77 14.39 -13.96
C ASP A 241 -17.64 14.26 -12.71
N ALA A 242 -17.58 13.10 -12.07
CA ALA A 242 -18.16 12.90 -10.75
C ALA A 242 -17.13 13.11 -9.65
N THR A 243 -17.61 13.04 -8.41
CA THR A 243 -16.91 13.47 -7.20
C THR A 243 -15.53 12.82 -7.01
N PHE A 244 -15.34 11.56 -7.39
CA PHE A 244 -14.05 10.89 -7.25
C PHE A 244 -12.98 11.40 -8.22
N LEU A 245 -13.35 11.98 -9.37
CA LEU A 245 -12.35 12.51 -10.31
C LEU A 245 -11.92 13.94 -9.99
N ASP A 246 -12.71 14.68 -9.23
CA ASP A 246 -12.44 16.06 -8.85
C ASP A 246 -11.17 16.21 -8.01
N ALA A 247 -11.00 15.34 -7.01
CA ALA A 247 -9.91 15.47 -6.04
C ALA A 247 -8.53 15.05 -6.60
N PRO A 248 -8.39 13.93 -7.33
CA PRO A 248 -7.11 13.54 -7.93
C PRO A 248 -6.56 14.57 -8.92
N GLN A 249 -7.43 15.22 -9.70
CA GLN A 249 -7.03 16.28 -10.63
C GLN A 249 -6.49 17.53 -9.92
N LYS A 250 -6.99 17.83 -8.71
CA LYS A 250 -6.64 19.01 -7.91
C LYS A 250 -5.53 18.74 -6.89
N GLY A 251 -5.12 17.48 -6.71
CA GLY A 251 -4.17 17.05 -5.69
C GLY A 251 -4.75 17.00 -4.27
N ASP A 252 -6.08 16.93 -4.19
CA ASP A 252 -6.87 16.79 -2.97
C ASP A 252 -6.94 15.31 -2.53
N TRP A 253 -7.49 15.05 -1.34
CA TRP A 253 -7.58 13.72 -0.76
C TRP A 253 -8.98 13.15 -0.92
N ASP A 254 -9.08 11.92 -1.45
CA ASP A 254 -10.32 11.14 -1.39
C ASP A 254 -10.28 10.15 -0.22
N LEU A 255 -11.32 10.19 0.62
CA LEU A 255 -11.63 9.19 1.62
C LEU A 255 -12.81 8.36 1.12
N LEU A 256 -12.51 7.16 0.62
CA LEU A 256 -13.51 6.14 0.26
C LEU A 256 -13.95 5.41 1.52
N ASP A 257 -15.18 5.65 1.96
CA ASP A 257 -15.74 5.06 3.17
C ASP A 257 -16.69 3.90 2.85
N GLU A 258 -16.79 2.93 3.77
CA GLU A 258 -17.66 1.75 3.62
C GLU A 258 -17.46 0.97 2.30
N MET A 259 -16.21 0.88 1.81
CA MET A 259 -15.86 0.17 0.56
C MET A 259 -16.42 -1.27 0.48
N ASN A 260 -16.52 -1.95 1.63
CA ASN A 260 -17.07 -3.30 1.73
C ASN A 260 -18.57 -3.40 1.43
N LEU A 261 -19.30 -2.27 1.36
CA LEU A 261 -20.71 -2.24 0.96
C LEU A 261 -20.90 -2.02 -0.55
N ALA A 262 -19.86 -1.62 -1.29
CA ALA A 262 -19.96 -1.31 -2.70
C ALA A 262 -20.12 -2.57 -3.58
N PRO A 263 -20.83 -2.49 -4.73
CA PRO A 263 -20.86 -3.56 -5.70
C PRO A 263 -19.47 -3.89 -6.26
N GLN A 264 -19.25 -5.17 -6.59
CA GLN A 264 -17.99 -5.63 -7.17
C GLN A 264 -17.63 -4.87 -8.47
N THR A 265 -18.61 -4.51 -9.29
CA THR A 265 -18.39 -3.73 -10.51
C THR A 265 -17.82 -2.34 -10.23
N ALA A 266 -18.29 -1.67 -9.17
CA ALA A 266 -17.76 -0.38 -8.74
C ALA A 266 -16.32 -0.52 -8.20
N LEU A 267 -16.07 -1.56 -7.38
CA LEU A 267 -14.74 -1.86 -6.85
C LEU A 267 -13.73 -2.21 -7.96
N GLU A 268 -14.13 -3.00 -8.95
CA GLU A 268 -13.29 -3.34 -10.10
C GLU A 268 -12.99 -2.11 -10.96
N GLY A 269 -13.94 -1.18 -11.09
CA GLY A 269 -13.73 0.10 -11.76
C GLY A 269 -12.67 0.96 -11.07
N LEU A 270 -12.61 0.93 -9.74
CA LEU A 270 -11.59 1.66 -8.98
C LEU A 270 -10.18 1.13 -9.22
N ASN A 271 -9.99 -0.16 -9.46
CA ASN A 271 -8.65 -0.75 -9.63
C ASN A 271 -7.80 -0.02 -10.69
N GLY A 272 -8.42 0.38 -11.81
CA GLY A 272 -7.73 1.12 -12.87
C GLY A 272 -7.15 2.47 -12.41
N CYS A 273 -7.75 3.09 -11.39
CA CYS A 273 -7.28 4.34 -10.80
C CYS A 273 -6.31 4.16 -9.63
N LEU A 274 -6.27 2.97 -8.99
CA LEU A 274 -5.42 2.71 -7.83
C LEU A 274 -4.10 1.99 -8.18
N ASP A 275 -3.97 1.48 -9.42
CA ASP A 275 -2.80 0.72 -9.89
C ASP A 275 -1.55 1.58 -10.20
N TYR A 276 -1.68 2.92 -10.30
CA TYR A 276 -0.62 3.87 -10.73
C TYR A 276 -0.50 5.06 -9.79
#